data_AF-R0HLR6-F1
#
_entry.id   AF-R0HLR6-F1
#
_cell.length_a   1.000
_cell.length_b   1.000
_cell.length_c   1.000
_cell.angle_alpha   90.00
_cell.angle_beta   90.00
_cell.angle_gamma   90.00
#
_symmetry.space_group_name_H-M   'P 1'
#
loop_
_entity.id
_entity.type
_entity.pdbx_description
1 polymer ?
#
loop_
_entity_poly.entity_id
_entity_poly.type
_entity_poly.pdbx_seq_one_letter_code
_entity_poly.pdbx_strand_id
1 'polypeptide(L)'
;SDDNNLNETNKEKEEDCDECWLRRFLKKGGCKDEFIEVDHCEDSKKCRDARLKLNTCMYANVNYYGQYLAMQKAMFTQSLKDLEKGEEAAAAAAAKNEEEEETKGK
;
A
#
# COMPACT_ATOMS: atom_id res chain seq x y z
N SER A 1 28.82 6.73 40.65
CA SER A 1 28.30 5.53 39.98
C SER A 1 27.09 5.94 39.20
N ASP A 2 27.32 6.17 37.92
CA ASP A 2 26.33 6.41 36.88
C ASP A 2 25.67 5.07 36.54
N ASP A 3 24.35 4.98 36.66
CA ASP A 3 23.58 3.92 36.00
C ASP A 3 22.34 4.54 35.35
N ASN A 4 22.50 4.79 34.05
CA ASN A 4 21.44 5.07 33.09
C ASN A 4 20.45 3.90 33.04
N ASN A 5 19.15 4.16 33.20
CA ASN A 5 18.12 3.31 32.61
C ASN A 5 17.09 4.15 31.88
N LEU A 6 17.49 4.56 30.67
CA LEU A 6 16.65 5.16 29.66
C LEU A 6 16.03 4.03 28.82
N ASN A 7 14.89 3.52 29.25
CA ASN A 7 13.82 2.95 28.41
C ASN A 7 12.59 2.94 29.34
N GLU A 8 11.41 3.43 29.00
CA GLU A 8 10.65 3.12 27.81
C GLU A 8 9.91 4.39 27.35
N THR A 9 10.52 5.14 26.44
CA THR A 9 9.83 6.16 25.66
C THR A 9 9.45 5.56 24.33
N ASN A 10 8.37 4.78 24.32
CA ASN A 10 7.58 4.59 23.10
C ASN A 10 6.15 4.18 23.47
N LYS A 11 5.50 5.06 24.24
CA LYS A 11 4.05 5.15 24.21
C LYS A 11 3.70 5.86 22.91
N GLU A 12 3.79 5.12 21.81
CA GLU A 12 3.28 5.53 20.52
C GLU A 12 1.83 5.94 20.74
N LYS A 13 1.59 7.19 20.43
CA LYS A 13 0.32 7.90 20.51
C LYS A 13 -0.69 7.07 19.70
N GLU A 14 -1.70 6.52 20.38
CA GLU A 14 -2.92 5.99 19.76
C GLU A 14 -3.61 7.14 19.02
N GLU A 15 -3.07 7.49 17.85
CA GLU A 15 -3.78 8.24 16.84
C GLU A 15 -4.67 7.22 16.11
N ASP A 16 -5.89 7.65 15.82
CA ASP A 16 -6.98 6.88 15.23
C ASP A 16 -6.57 6.39 13.82
N CYS A 17 -5.74 5.35 13.76
CA CYS A 17 -5.15 4.82 12.54
C CYS A 17 -5.92 3.57 12.12
N ASP A 18 -6.59 3.61 10.97
CA ASP A 18 -7.01 2.41 10.25
C ASP A 18 -5.82 1.44 10.06
N GLU A 19 -4.60 1.98 9.99
CA GLU A 19 -3.34 1.25 9.98
C GLU A 19 -3.05 0.49 11.29
N CYS A 20 -3.50 1.00 12.45
CA CYS A 20 -3.43 0.27 13.73
C CYS A 20 -4.39 -0.93 13.74
N TRP A 21 -5.61 -0.77 13.23
CA TRP A 21 -6.55 -1.89 13.11
C TRP A 21 -6.01 -2.94 12.12
N LEU A 22 -5.60 -2.52 10.93
CA LEU A 22 -5.12 -3.42 9.89
C LEU A 22 -3.86 -4.17 10.35
N ARG A 23 -2.89 -3.46 10.94
CA ARG A 23 -1.68 -4.08 11.51
C ARG A 23 -2.05 -5.08 12.61
N ARG A 24 -3.01 -4.76 13.48
CA ARG A 24 -3.51 -5.69 14.52
C ARG A 24 -4.22 -6.91 13.93
N PHE A 25 -5.06 -6.71 12.92
CA PHE A 25 -5.76 -7.78 12.21
C PHE A 25 -4.77 -8.75 11.56
N LEU A 26 -3.79 -8.22 10.82
CA LEU A 26 -2.75 -9.00 10.16
C LEU A 26 -1.88 -9.77 11.16
N LYS A 27 -1.53 -9.14 12.30
CA LYS A 27 -0.77 -9.79 13.38
C LYS A 27 -1.55 -10.85 14.17
N LYS A 28 -2.89 -10.88 14.10
CA LYS A 28 -3.74 -11.85 14.83
C LYS A 28 -4.04 -13.11 14.01
N GLY A 29 -4.03 -13.02 12.68
CA GLY A 29 -4.33 -14.16 11.81
C GLY A 29 -3.16 -15.12 11.63
N GLY A 30 -3.39 -16.19 10.87
CA GLY A 30 -2.42 -17.27 10.64
C GLY A 30 -1.20 -16.89 9.81
N CYS A 31 -1.19 -15.71 9.17
CA CYS A 31 -0.11 -15.20 8.32
C CYS A 31 0.74 -14.12 9.00
N LYS A 32 0.81 -14.17 10.34
CA LYS A 32 1.49 -13.16 11.15
C LYS A 32 2.97 -13.05 10.80
N ASP A 33 3.64 -14.18 10.61
CA ASP A 33 5.10 -14.20 10.43
C ASP A 33 5.48 -13.63 9.06
N GLU A 34 4.73 -13.97 8.00
CA GLU A 34 4.88 -13.35 6.69
C GLU A 34 4.56 -11.85 6.74
N PHE A 35 3.59 -11.44 7.57
CA PHE A 35 3.28 -10.03 7.75
C PHE A 35 4.43 -9.27 8.43
N ILE A 36 5.06 -9.85 9.46
CA ILE A 36 6.24 -9.25 10.10
C ILE A 36 7.40 -9.12 9.12
N GLU A 37 7.60 -10.11 8.24
CA GLU A 37 8.62 -10.04 7.17
C GLU A 37 8.37 -8.85 6.23
N VAL A 38 7.10 -8.54 5.93
CA VAL A 38 6.73 -7.36 5.15
C VAL A 38 6.86 -6.06 5.95
N ASP A 39 6.42 -6.04 7.20
CA ASP A 39 6.41 -4.86 8.11
C ASP A 39 7.84 -4.37 8.44
N HIS A 40 8.80 -5.28 8.50
CA HIS A 40 10.22 -4.95 8.72
C HIS A 40 11.00 -4.66 7.42
N CYS A 41 10.36 -4.75 6.27
CA CYS A 41 11.04 -4.54 5.00
C CYS A 41 10.97 -3.06 4.59
N GLU A 42 12.07 -2.34 4.84
CA GLU A 42 12.17 -0.88 4.63
C GLU A 42 12.14 -0.48 3.14
N ASP A 43 12.62 -1.35 2.25
CA ASP A 43 12.69 -1.12 0.81
C ASP A 43 11.53 -1.78 0.07
N SER A 44 10.42 -1.05 -0.15
CA SER A 44 9.20 -1.57 -0.79
C SER A 44 9.43 -2.33 -2.11
N LYS A 45 10.46 -1.96 -2.89
CA LYS A 45 10.85 -2.65 -4.14
C LYS A 45 11.53 -4.00 -3.91
N LYS A 46 12.18 -4.19 -2.76
CA LYS A 46 12.86 -5.43 -2.36
C LYS A 46 11.94 -6.36 -1.56
N CYS A 47 10.82 -5.86 -1.04
CA CYS A 47 9.84 -6.64 -0.29
C CYS A 47 8.91 -7.48 -1.17
N ARG A 48 9.18 -7.60 -2.48
CA ARG A 48 8.29 -8.30 -3.40
C ARG A 48 8.07 -9.75 -2.97
N ASP A 49 9.14 -10.44 -2.59
CA ASP A 49 9.06 -11.86 -2.19
C ASP A 49 8.34 -12.01 -0.85
N ALA A 50 8.64 -11.16 0.14
CA ALA A 50 7.94 -11.13 1.42
C ALA A 50 6.44 -10.88 1.22
N ARG A 51 6.08 -9.93 0.35
CA ARG A 51 4.69 -9.59 0.03
C ARG A 51 3.98 -10.71 -0.74
N LEU A 52 4.70 -11.43 -1.60
CA LEU A 52 4.18 -12.61 -2.28
C LEU A 52 3.89 -13.75 -1.29
N LYS A 53 4.78 -14.01 -0.33
CA LYS A 53 4.55 -15.00 0.74
C LYS A 53 3.32 -14.64 1.56
N LEU A 54 3.20 -13.38 1.99
CA LEU A 54 2.05 -12.90 2.75
C LEU A 54 0.74 -13.10 1.98
N ASN A 55 0.69 -12.66 0.73
CA ASN A 55 -0.50 -12.84 -0.11
C ASN A 55 -0.84 -14.32 -0.29
N THR A 56 0.16 -15.17 -0.54
CA THR A 56 -0.03 -16.62 -0.71
C THR A 56 -0.64 -17.23 0.56
N CYS A 57 -0.11 -16.89 1.73
CA CYS A 57 -0.68 -17.33 2.99
C CYS A 57 -2.12 -16.85 3.18
N MET A 58 -2.42 -15.58 2.85
CA MET A 58 -3.77 -15.03 2.96
C MET A 58 -4.78 -15.74 2.06
N TYR A 59 -4.40 -16.05 0.81
CA TYR A 59 -5.24 -16.80 -0.11
C TYR A 59 -5.50 -18.23 0.37
N ALA A 60 -4.51 -18.88 0.99
CA ALA A 60 -4.69 -20.17 1.63
C ALA A 60 -5.63 -20.10 2.86
N ASN A 61 -5.71 -18.93 3.50
CA ASN A 61 -6.53 -18.67 4.69
C ASN A 61 -7.71 -17.73 4.40
N VAL A 62 -8.34 -17.87 3.23
CA VAL A 62 -9.38 -16.94 2.74
C VAL A 62 -10.57 -16.77 3.68
N ASN A 63 -10.89 -17.77 4.51
CA ASN A 63 -11.97 -17.66 5.49
C ASN A 63 -11.73 -16.54 6.51
N TYR A 64 -10.47 -16.31 6.89
CA TYR A 64 -10.10 -15.22 7.78
C TYR A 64 -9.82 -13.93 7.01
N TYR A 65 -9.10 -14.01 5.88
CA TYR A 65 -8.60 -12.83 5.16
C TYR A 65 -9.50 -12.36 4.00
N GLY A 66 -10.63 -13.01 3.73
CA GLY A 66 -11.44 -12.79 2.53
C GLY A 66 -11.92 -11.35 2.37
N GLN A 67 -12.39 -10.72 3.46
CA GLN A 67 -12.81 -9.31 3.42
C GLN A 67 -11.65 -8.37 3.13
N TYR A 68 -10.48 -8.62 3.73
CA TYR A 68 -9.26 -7.85 3.47
C TYR A 68 -8.82 -7.99 2.01
N LEU A 69 -8.83 -9.20 1.45
CA LEU A 69 -8.47 -9.46 0.06
C LEU A 69 -9.44 -8.77 -0.92
N ALA A 70 -10.74 -8.77 -0.61
CA ALA A 70 -11.74 -8.07 -1.42
C ALA A 70 -11.52 -6.54 -1.41
N MET A 71 -11.28 -5.97 -0.23
CA MET A 71 -10.95 -4.55 -0.07
C MET A 71 -9.67 -4.19 -0.85
N GLN A 72 -8.62 -5.00 -0.72
CA GLN A 72 -7.35 -4.80 -1.42
C GLN A 72 -7.55 -4.81 -2.94
N LYS A 73 -8.33 -5.76 -3.47
CA LYS A 73 -8.66 -5.83 -4.89
C LYS A 73 -9.43 -4.59 -5.36
N ALA A 74 -10.40 -4.12 -4.58
CA ALA A 74 -11.19 -2.94 -4.92
C ALA A 74 -10.30 -1.68 -5.00
N MET A 75 -9.42 -1.48 -4.01
CA MET A 75 -8.46 -0.38 -4.00
C MET A 75 -7.56 -0.42 -5.24
N PHE A 76 -6.92 -1.57 -5.53
CA PHE A 76 -6.05 -1.69 -6.70
C PHE A 76 -6.79 -1.42 -8.01
N THR A 77 -8.01 -1.94 -8.13
CA THR A 77 -8.84 -1.72 -9.34
C THR A 77 -9.18 -0.23 -9.51
N GLN A 78 -9.48 0.47 -8.41
CA GLN A 78 -9.74 1.90 -8.44
C GLN A 78 -8.49 2.69 -8.84
N SER A 79 -7.34 2.39 -8.24
CA SER A 79 -6.07 3.05 -8.58
C SER A 79 -5.67 2.87 -10.05
N LEU A 80 -5.92 1.69 -10.63
CA LEU A 80 -5.67 1.44 -12.05
C LEU A 80 -6.58 2.28 -12.95
N LYS A 81 -7.87 2.42 -12.61
CA LYS A 81 -8.81 3.27 -13.36
C LYS A 81 -8.42 4.75 -13.28
N ASP A 82 -7.95 5.20 -12.13
CA ASP A 82 -7.56 6.59 -11.94
C ASP A 82 -6.25 6.90 -12.71
N LEU A 83 -5.33 5.92 -12.80
CA LEU A 83 -4.15 6.01 -13.65
C LEU A 83 -4.54 6.12 -15.14
N GLU A 84 -5.40 5.23 -15.63
CA GLU A 84 -5.87 5.21 -17.02
C GLU A 84 -6.51 6.55 -17.41
N LYS A 85 -7.42 7.08 -16.58
CA LYS A 85 -8.02 8.40 -16.81
C LYS A 85 -6.99 9.53 -16.85
N GLY A 86 -5.96 9.46 -16.01
CA GLY A 86 -4.87 10.42 -16.01
C GLY A 86 -4.06 10.38 -17.30
N GLU A 87 -3.77 9.18 -17.80
CA GLU A 87 -3.08 8.96 -19.08
C GLU A 87 -3.91 9.48 -20.26
N GLU A 88 -5.22 9.18 -20.29
CA GLU A 88 -6.15 9.68 -21.32
C GLU A 88 -6.23 11.22 -21.31
N ALA A 89 -6.35 11.82 -20.13
CA ALA A 89 -6.39 13.27 -19.98
C ALA A 89 -5.08 13.94 -20.42
N ALA A 90 -3.93 13.33 -20.09
CA ALA A 90 -2.62 13.81 -20.52
C ALA A 90 -2.46 13.74 -22.05
N ALA A 91 -2.89 12.63 -22.67
CA ALA A 91 -2.86 12.47 -24.13
C ALA A 91 -3.78 13.49 -24.82
N ALA A 92 -5.00 13.70 -24.30
CA ALA A 92 -5.93 14.69 -24.84
C ALA A 92 -5.40 16.13 -24.70
N ALA A 93 -4.71 16.45 -23.60
CA ALA A 93 -4.06 17.74 -23.42
C ALA A 93 -2.88 17.93 -24.38
N ALA A 94 -2.07 16.90 -24.63
CA ALA A 94 -0.98 16.95 -25.59
C ALA A 94 -1.49 17.23 -27.01
N ALA A 95 -2.52 16.51 -27.46
CA ALA A 95 -3.13 16.70 -28.79
C ALA A 95 -3.69 18.13 -28.98
N LYS A 96 -4.30 18.71 -27.95
CA LYS A 96 -4.80 20.10 -28.00
C LYS A 96 -3.68 21.14 -28.11
N ASN A 97 -2.56 20.92 -27.42
CA ASN A 97 -1.41 21.81 -27.54
C ASN A 97 -0.77 21.75 -28.95
N GLU A 98 -0.72 20.56 -29.56
CA GLU A 98 -0.22 20.39 -30.93
C GLU A 98 -1.13 21.08 -31.97
N GLU A 99 -2.46 21.00 -31.79
CA GLU A 99 -3.44 21.65 -32.69
C GLU A 99 -3.47 23.19 -32.54
N GLU A 100 -3.21 23.70 -31.32
CA GLU A 100 -3.11 25.14 -31.04
C GLU A 100 -1.77 25.76 -31.52
N GLU A 101 -0.69 24.97 -31.55
CA GLU A 101 0.60 25.39 -32.09
C GLU A 101 0.58 25.43 -33.64
N GLU A 102 -0.10 24.48 -34.29
CA GLU A 102 -0.24 24.44 -35.76
C GLU A 102 -1.15 25.57 -36.32
N THR A 103 -2.12 26.03 -35.54
CA THR A 103 -3.03 27.13 -35.95
C THR A 103 -2.46 28.53 -35.73
N LYS A 104 -1.43 28.70 -34.88
CA LYS A 104 -0.80 30.00 -34.60
C LYS A 104 0.41 30.31 -35.51
N GLY A 105 0.91 29.31 -36.23
CA GLY A 105 2.07 29.43 -37.13
C GLY A 105 1.74 29.78 -38.59
N LYS A 106 0.49 30.11 -38.93
CA LYS A 106 0.03 30.32 -40.31
C LYS A 106 -0.41 31.74 -40.59
#